data_AF-A0A6H5JXL8-F1
#
_entry.id   AF-A0A6H5JXL8-F1
#
_cell.length_a   1.000
_cell.length_b   1.000
_cell.length_c   1.000
_cell.angle_alpha   90.00
_cell.angle_beta   90.00
_cell.angle_gamma   90.00
#
_symmetry.space_group_name_H-M   'P 1'
#
loop_
_entity.id
_entity.type
_entity.pdbx_description
1 polymer ?
#
loop_
_entity_poly.entity_id
_entity_poly.type
_entity_poly.pdbx_seq_one_letter_code
_entity_poly.pdbx_strand_id
1 'polypeptide(L)'
;MPREAIRTPFHPRRSTTSDNQLAEFIAGPITGITTEVPGIGLVTMETLARGDEPINRTHQLFGIFLALSPDEPDCAEHCNRFKYWLQDKNVGPRFLDEIVEAIAEKTQTWIPGVFSADAFPEEV
;
A
#
# COMPACT_ATOMS: atom_id res chain seq x y z
N MET A 1 -13.45 -22.66 12.45
CA MET A 1 -13.27 -22.40 11.01
C MET A 1 -12.67 -21.00 10.88
N PRO A 2 -11.44 -20.81 10.37
CA PRO A 2 -11.02 -19.47 9.97
C PRO A 2 -11.99 -19.02 8.86
N ARG A 3 -12.58 -17.83 9.01
CA ARG A 3 -13.33 -17.21 7.91
C ARG A 3 -12.33 -17.03 6.76
N GLU A 4 -12.60 -17.58 5.58
CA GLU A 4 -11.89 -17.16 4.37
C GLU A 4 -12.06 -15.64 4.26
N ALA A 5 -10.95 -14.92 4.42
CA ALA A 5 -10.96 -13.47 4.28
C ALA A 5 -11.27 -13.17 2.82
N ILE A 6 -12.40 -12.50 2.56
CA ILE A 6 -12.76 -12.07 1.22
C ILE A 6 -11.69 -11.10 0.74
N ARG A 7 -10.88 -11.55 -0.24
CA ARG A 7 -9.89 -10.69 -0.88
C ARG A 7 -10.61 -9.56 -1.60
N THR A 8 -10.24 -8.33 -1.25
CA THR A 8 -10.86 -7.12 -1.81
C THR A 8 -9.80 -6.40 -2.62
N PRO A 9 -9.96 -6.25 -3.94
CA PRO A 9 -8.97 -5.59 -4.78
C PRO A 9 -8.81 -4.12 -4.39
N PHE A 10 -7.65 -3.56 -4.73
CA PHE A 10 -7.33 -2.17 -4.54
C PHE A 10 -8.15 -1.30 -5.49
N HIS A 11 -8.56 -0.14 -5.00
CA HIS A 11 -9.09 0.91 -5.86
C HIS A 11 -8.71 2.28 -5.27
N PRO A 12 -8.06 3.18 -6.02
CA PRO A 12 -7.56 4.45 -5.48
C PRO A 12 -8.67 5.31 -4.88
N ARG A 13 -9.85 5.39 -5.52
CA ARG A 13 -11.03 6.14 -5.01
C ARG A 13 -11.61 5.63 -3.68
N ARG A 14 -11.16 4.48 -3.16
CA ARG A 14 -11.55 3.98 -1.83
C ARG A 14 -10.63 4.49 -0.73
N SER A 15 -9.46 5.04 -1.08
CA SER A 15 -8.60 5.75 -0.14
C SER A 15 -9.34 6.96 0.42
N THR A 16 -9.19 7.20 1.73
CA THR A 16 -9.70 8.41 2.38
C THR A 16 -8.59 9.41 2.71
N THR A 17 -7.37 9.16 2.21
CA THR A 17 -6.24 10.09 2.30
C THR A 17 -6.58 11.38 1.56
N SER A 18 -6.39 12.52 2.21
CA SER A 18 -6.57 13.81 1.52
C SER A 18 -5.44 14.05 0.51
N ASP A 19 -5.74 14.67 -0.62
CA ASP A 19 -4.77 15.02 -1.66
C ASP A 19 -3.54 15.76 -1.11
N ASN A 20 -3.73 16.67 -0.15
CA ASN A 20 -2.63 17.40 0.49
C ASN A 20 -1.70 16.48 1.26
N GLN A 21 -2.24 15.58 2.09
CA GLN A 21 -1.46 14.62 2.86
C GLN A 21 -0.69 13.67 1.93
N LEU A 22 -1.34 13.21 0.86
CA LEU A 22 -0.72 12.35 -0.13
C LEU A 22 0.42 13.09 -0.86
N ALA A 23 0.17 14.32 -1.32
CA ALA A 23 1.17 15.17 -1.98
C ALA A 23 2.38 15.47 -1.08
N GLU A 24 2.16 15.76 0.20
CA GLU A 24 3.23 15.97 1.19
C GLU A 24 4.09 14.71 1.36
N PHE A 25 3.47 13.54 1.48
CA PHE A 25 4.20 12.27 1.55
C PHE A 25 5.00 11.99 0.26
N ILE A 26 4.39 12.23 -0.90
CA ILE A 26 5.02 12.05 -2.22
C ILE A 26 6.20 13.00 -2.43
N ALA A 27 6.13 14.23 -1.94
CA ALA A 27 7.23 15.19 -2.05
C ALA A 27 8.33 15.00 -0.99
N GLY A 28 7.97 14.50 0.20
CA GLY A 28 8.89 14.41 1.35
C GLY A 28 9.97 13.31 1.23
N PRO A 29 11.05 13.38 2.02
CA PRO A 29 12.01 12.27 2.10
C PRO A 29 11.41 11.07 2.84
N ILE A 30 11.85 9.85 2.52
CA ILE A 30 11.55 8.67 3.33
C ILE A 30 12.53 8.60 4.49
N THR A 31 12.06 8.79 5.71
CA THR A 31 12.91 8.74 6.91
C THR A 31 13.03 7.33 7.50
N GLY A 32 12.17 6.42 7.05
CA GLY A 32 12.06 5.05 7.55
C GLY A 32 11.13 4.89 8.75
N ILE A 33 10.36 5.91 9.13
CA ILE A 33 9.31 5.83 10.15
C ILE A 33 8.00 5.40 9.47
N THR A 34 7.46 4.23 9.87
CA THR A 34 6.29 3.65 9.19
C THR A 34 5.02 4.48 9.35
N THR A 35 4.86 5.20 10.47
CA THR A 35 3.69 6.05 10.72
C THR A 35 3.65 7.34 9.90
N GLU A 36 4.71 7.64 9.12
CA GLU A 36 4.68 8.72 8.14
C GLU A 36 3.91 8.33 6.87
N VAL A 37 3.67 7.04 6.64
CA VAL A 37 2.85 6.56 5.51
C VAL A 37 1.37 6.78 5.84
N PRO A 38 0.61 7.45 4.96
CA PRO A 38 -0.85 7.50 5.07
C PRO A 38 -1.48 6.12 5.31
N GLY A 39 -2.49 6.07 6.18
CA GLY A 39 -3.13 4.82 6.63
C GLY A 39 -2.37 4.02 7.70
N ILE A 40 -1.13 4.37 8.06
CA ILE A 40 -0.37 3.68 9.12
C ILE A 40 -0.43 4.44 10.44
N GLY A 41 -1.43 4.14 11.26
CA GLY A 41 -1.46 4.51 12.68
C GLY A 41 -0.70 3.53 13.58
N LEU A 42 -0.67 3.80 14.89
CA LEU A 42 0.03 2.96 15.89
C LEU A 42 -0.37 1.48 15.82
N VAL A 43 -1.67 1.19 15.69
CA VAL A 43 -2.18 -0.19 15.61
C VAL A 43 -1.70 -0.91 14.34
N THR A 44 -1.72 -0.22 13.20
CA THR A 44 -1.24 -0.77 11.92
C THR A 44 0.27 -1.01 11.99
N MET A 45 1.04 -0.08 12.55
CA MET A 45 2.48 -0.24 12.78
C MET A 45 2.77 -1.47 13.66
N GLU A 46 2.10 -1.60 14.80
CA GLU A 46 2.27 -2.77 15.67
C GLU A 46 1.88 -4.07 14.98
N THR A 47 0.86 -4.05 14.11
CA THR A 47 0.42 -5.22 13.35
C THR A 47 1.46 -5.64 12.33
N LEU A 48 2.01 -4.67 11.58
CA LEU A 48 3.07 -4.87 10.59
C LEU A 48 4.37 -5.42 11.23
N ALA A 49 4.68 -4.98 12.45
CA ALA A 49 5.85 -5.41 13.22
C ALA A 49 5.74 -6.82 13.83
N ARG A 50 4.62 -7.52 13.67
CA ARG A 50 4.40 -8.90 14.17
C ARG A 50 4.69 -9.96 13.10
N GLY A 51 4.86 -11.20 13.55
CA GLY A 51 5.02 -12.40 12.72
C GLY A 51 6.48 -12.68 12.33
N ASP A 52 6.66 -13.66 11.45
CA ASP A 52 7.99 -14.14 11.03
C ASP A 52 8.75 -13.14 10.16
N GLU A 53 8.00 -12.27 9.45
CA GLU A 53 8.54 -11.19 8.62
C GLU A 53 8.05 -9.82 9.15
N PRO A 54 8.69 -9.28 10.20
CA PRO A 54 8.28 -8.03 10.82
C PRO A 54 8.73 -6.82 9.98
N ILE A 55 7.80 -5.89 9.77
CA ILE A 55 8.05 -4.61 9.12
C ILE A 55 8.15 -3.54 10.20
N ASN A 56 9.36 -3.00 10.36
CA ASN A 56 9.68 -1.97 11.35
C ASN A 56 10.09 -0.64 10.70
N ARG A 57 10.28 -0.61 9.38
CA ARG A 57 10.76 0.54 8.62
C ARG A 57 10.01 0.68 7.30
N THR A 58 9.75 1.92 6.89
CA THR A 58 9.06 2.23 5.62
C THR A 58 9.79 1.66 4.39
N HIS A 59 11.12 1.63 4.41
CA HIS A 59 11.93 1.01 3.35
C HIS A 59 11.57 -0.47 3.11
N GLN A 60 11.20 -1.21 4.16
CA GLN A 60 10.80 -2.61 4.03
C GLN A 60 9.43 -2.72 3.34
N LEU A 61 8.51 -1.79 3.59
CA LEU A 61 7.22 -1.75 2.86
C LEU A 61 7.43 -1.52 1.36
N PHE A 62 8.31 -0.58 0.99
CA PHE A 62 8.68 -0.39 -0.41
C PHE A 62 9.33 -1.65 -1.00
N GLY A 63 10.22 -2.31 -0.25
CA GLY A 63 10.83 -3.58 -0.66
C GLY A 63 9.79 -4.67 -0.94
N ILE A 64 8.79 -4.83 -0.08
CA ILE A 64 7.70 -5.78 -0.28
C ILE A 64 6.85 -5.40 -1.50
N PHE A 65 6.46 -4.12 -1.63
CA PHE A 65 5.72 -3.66 -2.80
C PHE A 65 6.46 -4.01 -4.08
N LEU A 66 7.74 -3.64 -4.20
CA LEU A 66 8.56 -3.93 -5.37
C LEU A 66 8.75 -5.44 -5.62
N ALA A 67 8.93 -6.24 -4.58
CA ALA A 67 9.08 -7.69 -4.69
C ALA A 67 7.80 -8.38 -5.21
N LEU A 68 6.64 -7.74 -5.08
CA LEU A 68 5.35 -8.24 -5.56
C LEU A 68 5.04 -7.82 -7.00
N SER A 69 5.99 -7.20 -7.71
CA SER A 69 5.82 -6.85 -9.13
C SER A 69 5.36 -8.06 -9.95
N PRO A 70 4.37 -7.89 -10.85
CA PRO A 70 4.03 -8.92 -11.83
C PRO A 70 5.16 -9.12 -12.85
N ASP A 71 5.13 -10.28 -13.53
CA ASP A 71 6.11 -10.63 -14.56
C ASP A 71 6.00 -9.70 -15.78
N GLU A 72 4.77 -9.31 -16.12
CA GLU A 72 4.44 -8.33 -17.15
C GLU A 72 3.89 -7.06 -16.50
N PRO A 73 4.19 -5.85 -17.01
CA PRO A 73 3.73 -4.60 -16.42
C PRO A 73 2.19 -4.51 -16.31
N ASP A 74 1.68 -4.59 -15.09
CA ASP A 74 0.26 -4.44 -14.77
C ASP A 74 0.11 -3.73 -13.42
N CYS A 75 -0.28 -2.45 -13.47
CA CYS A 75 -0.48 -1.60 -12.31
C CYS A 75 -1.56 -2.14 -11.36
N ALA A 76 -2.68 -2.62 -11.91
CA ALA A 76 -3.82 -3.04 -11.10
C ALA A 76 -3.48 -4.34 -10.35
N GLU A 77 -2.87 -5.30 -11.05
CA GLU A 77 -2.41 -6.55 -10.45
C GLU A 77 -1.33 -6.30 -9.39
N HIS A 78 -0.38 -5.40 -9.65
CA HIS A 78 0.67 -5.07 -8.68
C HIS A 78 0.10 -4.49 -7.37
N CYS A 79 -0.80 -3.52 -7.49
CA CYS A 79 -1.49 -2.93 -6.33
C CYS A 79 -2.35 -3.96 -5.59
N ASN A 80 -3.04 -4.85 -6.32
CA ASN A 80 -3.84 -5.93 -5.75
C ASN A 80 -2.97 -6.91 -4.94
N ARG A 81 -1.84 -7.36 -5.50
CA ARG A 81 -0.90 -8.24 -4.79
C ARG A 81 -0.44 -7.64 -3.47
N PHE A 82 -0.10 -6.35 -3.48
CA PHE A 82 0.31 -5.67 -2.26
C PHE A 82 -0.83 -5.52 -1.25
N LYS A 83 -2.05 -5.19 -1.71
CA LYS A 83 -3.23 -5.13 -0.84
C LYS A 83 -3.55 -6.49 -0.22
N TYR A 84 -3.48 -7.58 -0.98
CA TYR A 84 -3.69 -8.93 -0.47
C TYR A 84 -2.63 -9.33 0.54
N TRP A 85 -1.37 -8.96 0.32
CA TRP A 85 -0.31 -9.16 1.30
C TRP A 85 -0.60 -8.40 2.62
N LEU A 86 -1.10 -7.16 2.55
CA LEU A 86 -1.53 -6.41 3.74
C LEU A 86 -2.72 -7.07 4.46
N GLN A 87 -3.67 -7.64 3.70
CA GLN A 87 -4.79 -8.42 4.26
C GLN A 87 -4.29 -9.68 4.97
N ASP A 88 -3.34 -10.39 4.37
CA ASP A 88 -2.72 -11.60 4.96
C ASP A 88 -1.91 -11.24 6.23
N LYS A 89 -1.32 -10.03 6.29
CA LYS A 89 -0.71 -9.45 7.51
C LYS A 89 -1.73 -8.96 8.55
N ASN A 90 -3.03 -9.12 8.30
CA ASN A 90 -4.13 -8.68 9.17
C ASN A 90 -4.18 -7.16 9.42
N VAL A 91 -3.72 -6.34 8.47
CA VAL A 91 -3.92 -4.89 8.53
C VAL A 91 -5.42 -4.57 8.42
N GLY A 92 -5.90 -3.62 9.23
CA GLY A 92 -7.31 -3.26 9.28
C GLY A 92 -7.85 -2.84 7.91
N PRO A 93 -9.04 -3.33 7.49
CA PRO A 93 -9.52 -3.20 6.12
C PRO A 93 -9.71 -1.76 5.65
N ARG A 94 -10.00 -0.85 6.59
CA ARG A 94 -10.22 0.57 6.32
C ARG A 94 -8.99 1.29 5.77
N PHE A 95 -7.79 0.84 6.14
CA PHE A 95 -6.55 1.55 5.84
C PHE A 95 -5.79 0.97 4.65
N LEU A 96 -6.26 -0.15 4.10
CA LEU A 96 -5.54 -0.89 3.06
C LEU A 96 -5.36 -0.06 1.79
N ASP A 97 -6.43 0.58 1.30
CA ASP A 97 -6.37 1.38 0.08
C ASP A 97 -5.47 2.62 0.27
N GLU A 98 -5.52 3.26 1.43
CA GLU A 98 -4.65 4.41 1.76
C GLU A 98 -3.16 4.05 1.72
N ILE A 99 -2.80 2.90 2.30
CA ILE A 99 -1.41 2.43 2.32
C ILE A 99 -0.94 2.07 0.91
N VAL A 100 -1.78 1.38 0.14
CA VAL A 100 -1.43 0.97 -1.24
C VAL A 100 -1.24 2.20 -2.12
N GLU A 101 -2.17 3.16 -2.08
CA GLU A 101 -2.09 4.41 -2.85
C GLU A 101 -0.81 5.18 -2.49
N ALA A 102 -0.56 5.42 -1.19
CA ALA A 102 0.62 6.15 -0.76
C ALA A 102 1.94 5.49 -1.21
N ILE A 103 2.07 4.18 -1.03
CA ILE A 103 3.28 3.45 -1.43
C ILE A 103 3.43 3.42 -2.95
N ALA A 104 2.36 3.18 -3.70
CA ALA A 104 2.40 3.08 -5.15
C ALA A 104 2.72 4.44 -5.81
N GLU A 105 2.03 5.51 -5.40
CA GLU A 105 2.28 6.86 -5.92
C GLU A 105 3.68 7.36 -5.57
N LYS A 106 4.15 7.09 -4.35
CA LYS A 106 5.51 7.42 -3.99
C LYS A 106 6.53 6.67 -4.84
N THR A 107 6.33 5.37 -5.04
CA THR A 107 7.24 4.54 -5.83
C THR A 107 7.31 4.99 -7.29
N GLN A 108 6.18 5.44 -7.86
CA GLN A 108 6.11 6.01 -9.21
C GLN A 108 7.04 7.21 -9.41
N THR A 109 7.35 7.98 -8.35
CA THR A 109 8.30 9.11 -8.46
C THR A 109 9.75 8.69 -8.69
N TRP A 110 10.11 7.46 -8.33
CA TRP A 110 11.48 6.93 -8.49
C TRP A 110 11.57 5.88 -9.60
N ILE A 111 10.48 5.15 -9.87
CA ILE A 111 10.42 4.09 -10.86
C ILE A 111 9.17 4.31 -11.73
N PRO A 112 9.25 5.17 -12.75
CA PRO A 112 8.11 5.45 -13.62
C PRO A 112 7.59 4.18 -14.31
N GLY A 113 6.28 3.98 -14.25
CA GLY A 113 5.57 2.85 -14.88
C GLY A 113 5.04 1.82 -13.88
N VAL A 114 5.36 1.94 -12.58
CA VAL A 114 4.84 1.04 -11.54
C VAL A 114 3.40 1.35 -11.14
N PHE A 115 2.97 2.61 -11.30
CA PHE A 115 1.63 3.03 -10.92
C PHE A 115 1.05 4.06 -11.90
N SER A 116 -0.23 3.90 -12.21
CA SER A 116 -1.04 4.87 -12.94
C SER A 116 -2.48 4.82 -12.41
N ALA A 117 -2.99 5.94 -11.92
CA ALA A 117 -4.38 6.04 -11.46
C ALA A 117 -5.37 5.72 -12.59
N ASP A 118 -5.01 6.04 -13.85
CA ASP A 118 -5.83 5.76 -15.03
C ASP A 118 -6.00 4.26 -15.32
N ALA A 119 -5.18 3.39 -14.69
CA ALA A 119 -5.33 1.95 -14.79
C ALA A 119 -6.58 1.42 -14.04
N PHE A 120 -7.22 2.25 -13.22
CA PHE A 120 -8.39 1.89 -12.44
C PHE A 120 -9.63 2.60 -13.01
N PRO A 121 -10.51 1.88 -13.73
CA PRO A 121 -11.72 2.48 -14.28
C PRO A 121 -12.62 2.99 -13.15
N GLU A 122 -13.41 4.03 -13.41
CA GLU A 122 -14.36 4.55 -12.42
C GLU A 122 -15.30 3.44 -11.94
N GLU A 123 -15.43 3.26 -10.61
CA GLU A 123 -16.44 2.37 -10.04
C GLU A 123 -17.83 2.81 -10.51
N VAL A 124 -18.60 1.88 -11.11
CA VAL A 124 -20.00 2.08 -11.52
C VAL A 124 -20.93 2.01 -10.32
#